data_AF-A0A946E3J1-F1
#
_entry.id   AF-A0A946E3J1-F1
#
_cell.length_a   1.000
_cell.length_b   1.000
_cell.length_c   1.000
_cell.angle_alpha   90.00
_cell.angle_beta   90.00
_cell.angle_gamma   90.00
#
_symmetry.space_group_name_H-M   'P 1'
#
loop_
_entity.id
_entity.type
_entity.pdbx_description
1 polymer ?
#
loop_
_entity_poly.entity_id
_entity_poly.type
_entity_poly.pdbx_seq_one_letter_code
_entity_poly.pdbx_strand_id
1 'polypeptide(L)'
;DRVLEVIRQVDEDARKDGDLAERLAGDLEVMGVNAVGDSSVTLRVRIRTLAGYQWGVRRDYLRLIKLRFDEVGIEIPFPHMTVYFGEKRGGTTPPAIVRLDANDPEPGLLKAAGQENEEAEPATAPAVVRGPDVHGSGSSDPK
;
A
#
# COMPACT_ATOMS: atom_id res chain seq x y z
N ASP A 1 -15.74 -6.01 -3.76
CA ASP A 1 -16.80 -6.61 -2.93
C ASP A 1 -16.30 -7.27 -1.65
N ARG A 2 -15.32 -8.18 -1.68
CA ARG A 2 -14.72 -8.84 -0.48
C ARG A 2 -14.40 -7.89 0.70
N VAL A 3 -13.84 -6.71 0.44
CA VAL A 3 -13.51 -5.72 1.50
C VAL A 3 -14.76 -5.24 2.24
N LEU A 4 -15.87 -5.04 1.53
CA LEU A 4 -17.13 -4.57 2.13
C LEU A 4 -17.76 -5.64 3.03
N GLU A 5 -17.64 -6.91 2.63
CA GLU A 5 -18.08 -8.05 3.44
C GLU A 5 -17.28 -8.14 4.74
N VAL A 6 -15.96 -7.98 4.66
CA VAL A 6 -15.09 -7.97 5.85
C VAL A 6 -15.45 -6.82 6.79
N ILE A 7 -15.70 -5.62 6.27
CA ILE A 7 -16.11 -4.47 7.09
C ILE A 7 -17.45 -4.74 7.80
N ARG A 8 -18.43 -5.35 7.11
CA ARG A 8 -19.71 -5.74 7.73
C ARG A 8 -19.52 -6.78 8.81
N GLN A 9 -18.69 -7.78 8.58
CA GLN A 9 -18.40 -8.82 9.57
C GLN A 9 -17.73 -8.23 10.82
N VAL A 10 -16.81 -7.28 10.64
CA VAL A 10 -16.20 -6.55 11.77
C VAL A 10 -17.25 -5.76 12.56
N ASP A 11 -18.22 -5.14 11.91
CA ASP A 11 -19.32 -4.46 12.61
C ASP A 11 -20.22 -5.42 13.38
N GLU A 12 -20.54 -6.58 12.80
CA GLU A 12 -21.33 -7.62 13.47
C GLU A 12 -20.60 -8.16 14.72
N ASP A 13 -19.29 -8.37 14.62
CA ASP A 13 -18.49 -8.85 15.75
C ASP A 13 -18.30 -7.75 16.80
N ALA A 14 -18.12 -6.50 16.38
CA ALA A 14 -18.08 -5.34 17.27
C ALA A 14 -19.39 -5.12 18.04
N ARG A 15 -20.54 -5.47 17.46
CA ARG A 15 -21.84 -5.41 18.15
C ARG A 15 -22.07 -6.55 19.13
N LYS A 16 -21.31 -7.65 19.03
CA LYS A 16 -21.33 -8.74 20.02
C LYS A 16 -20.40 -8.45 21.20
N ASP A 17 -19.40 -7.60 21.00
CA ASP A 17 -18.53 -7.09 22.05
C ASP A 17 -19.29 -6.06 22.91
N GLY A 18 -19.61 -6.42 24.15
CA GLY A 18 -20.44 -5.61 25.04
C GLY A 18 -19.93 -4.17 25.21
N ASP A 19 -18.61 -3.99 25.32
CA ASP A 19 -18.01 -2.68 25.56
C ASP A 19 -18.16 -1.73 24.36
N LEU A 20 -18.06 -2.27 23.14
CA LEU A 20 -18.21 -1.48 21.92
C LEU A 20 -19.69 -1.27 21.58
N ALA A 21 -20.49 -2.32 21.74
CA ALA A 21 -21.93 -2.32 21.47
C ALA A 21 -22.66 -1.25 22.29
N GLU A 22 -22.32 -1.08 23.57
CA GLU A 22 -22.91 -0.06 24.44
C GLU A 22 -22.67 1.39 23.94
N ARG A 23 -21.62 1.61 23.16
CA ARG A 23 -21.24 2.94 22.64
C ARG A 23 -21.84 3.24 21.27
N LEU A 24 -22.45 2.24 20.62
CA LEU A 24 -23.06 2.35 19.30
C LEU A 24 -24.52 2.79 19.41
N ALA A 25 -24.88 3.84 18.68
CA ALA A 25 -26.22 4.44 18.69
C ALA A 25 -27.04 4.12 17.43
N GLY A 26 -26.47 3.37 16.48
CA GLY A 26 -27.17 2.98 15.25
C GLY A 26 -26.33 2.08 14.36
N ASP A 27 -26.87 1.77 13.19
CA ASP A 27 -26.29 0.81 12.26
C ASP A 27 -25.11 1.36 11.46
N LEU A 28 -24.26 0.44 10.97
CA LEU A 28 -23.17 0.75 10.05
C LEU A 28 -23.71 1.17 8.69
N GLU A 29 -23.37 2.38 8.26
CA GLU A 29 -23.76 2.89 6.95
C GLU A 29 -22.52 2.93 6.03
N VAL A 30 -22.48 2.03 5.05
CA VAL A 30 -21.38 1.96 4.08
C VAL A 30 -21.73 2.80 2.87
N MET A 31 -21.01 3.91 2.68
CA MET A 31 -21.17 4.79 1.51
C MET A 31 -20.47 4.23 0.26
N GLY A 32 -19.68 3.16 0.42
CA GLY A 32 -18.92 2.53 -0.66
C GLY A 32 -17.59 3.23 -0.96
N VAL A 33 -17.19 3.21 -2.24
CA VAL A 33 -15.96 3.84 -2.73
C VAL A 33 -16.16 5.35 -2.80
N ASN A 34 -15.35 6.09 -2.04
CA ASN A 34 -15.35 7.54 -2.03
C ASN A 34 -14.40 8.13 -3.08
N ALA A 35 -13.22 7.52 -3.24
CA ALA A 35 -12.22 7.94 -4.21
C ALA A 35 -11.36 6.75 -4.65
N VAL A 36 -10.83 6.83 -5.87
CA VAL A 36 -9.80 5.94 -6.39
C VAL A 36 -8.58 6.81 -6.66
N GLY A 37 -7.47 6.53 -5.98
CA GLY A 37 -6.20 7.22 -6.13
C GLY A 37 -5.18 6.39 -6.92
N ASP A 38 -3.99 6.95 -7.11
CA ASP A 38 -2.94 6.36 -7.96
C ASP A 38 -2.45 4.99 -7.48
N SER A 39 -2.61 4.68 -6.19
CA SER A 39 -2.26 3.39 -5.61
C SER A 39 -3.21 2.96 -4.50
N SER A 40 -4.42 3.50 -4.42
CA SER A 40 -5.33 3.18 -3.32
C SER A 40 -6.80 3.40 -3.65
N VAL A 41 -7.67 2.77 -2.88
CA VAL A 41 -9.12 3.00 -2.92
C VAL A 41 -9.58 3.45 -1.54
N THR A 42 -10.18 4.63 -1.47
CA THR A 42 -10.70 5.18 -0.22
C THR A 42 -12.15 4.76 -0.05
N LEU A 43 -12.42 3.97 0.99
CA LEU A 43 -13.77 3.60 1.40
C LEU A 43 -14.29 4.57 2.45
N ARG A 44 -15.56 4.96 2.35
CA ARG A 44 -16.22 5.80 3.35
C ARG A 44 -17.33 5.04 4.04
N VAL A 45 -17.28 5.07 5.37
CA VAL A 45 -18.25 4.41 6.25
C VAL A 45 -18.64 5.39 7.35
N ARG A 46 -19.91 5.36 7.76
CA ARG A 46 -20.41 6.12 8.91
C ARG A 46 -20.90 5.16 9.97
N ILE A 47 -20.59 5.50 11.22
CA ILE A 47 -21.02 4.79 12.41
C ILE A 47 -21.66 5.83 13.33
N ARG A 48 -22.87 5.54 13.81
CA ARG A 48 -23.54 6.38 14.81
C ARG A 48 -23.10 5.93 16.20
N THR A 49 -22.58 6.86 17.00
CA THR A 49 -22.08 6.58 18.35
C THR A 49 -22.73 7.51 19.36
N LEU A 50 -22.65 7.13 20.64
CA LEU A 50 -22.97 8.03 21.74
C LEU A 50 -22.01 9.24 21.74
N ALA A 51 -22.49 10.38 22.24
CA ALA A 51 -21.70 11.60 22.33
C ALA A 51 -20.50 11.39 23.28
N GLY A 52 -19.32 11.83 22.85
CA GLY A 52 -18.06 11.68 23.61
C GLY A 52 -17.28 10.42 23.28
N TYR A 53 -17.91 9.40 22.67
CA TYR A 53 -17.26 8.12 22.34
C TYR A 53 -16.75 8.04 20.91
N GLN A 54 -16.99 9.05 20.07
CA GLN A 54 -16.68 9.02 18.64
C GLN A 54 -15.22 8.67 18.33
N TRP A 55 -14.27 9.19 19.12
CA TRP A 55 -12.85 8.93 18.90
C TRP A 55 -12.42 7.55 19.38
N GLY A 56 -12.98 7.09 20.51
CA GLY A 56 -12.73 5.75 21.04
C GLY A 56 -13.22 4.69 20.06
N VAL A 57 -14.51 4.76 19.70
CA VAL A 57 -15.13 3.85 18.73
C VAL A 57 -14.37 3.88 17.40
N ARG A 58 -13.98 5.05 16.88
CA ARG A 58 -13.19 5.13 15.64
C ARG A 58 -11.88 4.36 15.74
N ARG A 59 -11.15 4.49 16.86
CA ARG A 59 -9.86 3.81 17.05
C ARG A 59 -10.04 2.30 17.14
N ASP A 60 -11.05 1.86 17.88
CA ASP A 60 -11.32 0.45 18.07
C ASP A 60 -11.74 -0.22 16.76
N TYR A 61 -12.62 0.40 15.98
CA TYR A 61 -12.97 -0.07 14.64
C TYR A 61 -11.76 -0.14 13.71
N LEU A 62 -10.91 0.90 13.69
CA LEU A 62 -9.71 0.87 12.85
C LEU A 62 -8.75 -0.26 13.24
N ARG A 63 -8.62 -0.55 14.54
CA ARG A 63 -7.82 -1.68 15.04
C ARG A 63 -8.39 -3.02 14.59
N LEU A 64 -9.69 -3.23 14.75
CA LEU A 64 -10.37 -4.46 14.35
C LEU A 64 -10.30 -4.68 12.83
N ILE A 65 -10.51 -3.62 12.06
CA ILE A 65 -10.39 -3.66 10.59
C ILE A 65 -8.96 -4.07 10.20
N LYS A 66 -7.93 -3.46 10.80
CA LYS A 66 -6.54 -3.82 10.50
C LYS A 66 -6.25 -5.28 10.80
N LEU A 67 -6.64 -5.75 11.99
CA LEU A 67 -6.42 -7.14 12.40
C LEU A 67 -7.11 -8.11 11.43
N ARG A 68 -8.37 -7.83 11.09
CA ARG A 68 -9.14 -8.66 10.18
C ARG A 68 -8.60 -8.62 8.75
N PHE A 69 -8.08 -7.49 8.30
CA PHE A 69 -7.45 -7.37 6.99
C PHE A 69 -6.18 -8.21 6.92
N ASP A 70 -5.38 -8.22 7.98
CA ASP A 70 -4.17 -9.05 8.07
C ASP A 70 -4.52 -10.54 8.04
N GLU A 71 -5.55 -10.98 8.76
CA GLU A 71 -6.02 -12.38 8.75
C GLU A 71 -6.52 -12.83 7.38
N VAL A 72 -7.20 -11.95 6.66
CA VAL A 72 -7.86 -12.26 5.37
C VAL A 72 -6.89 -12.07 4.19
N GLY A 73 -5.69 -11.52 4.44
CA GLY A 73 -4.67 -11.24 3.44
C GLY A 73 -5.02 -10.04 2.55
N ILE A 74 -5.73 -9.04 3.08
CA ILE A 74 -6.03 -7.79 2.39
C ILE A 74 -4.91 -6.81 2.69
N GLU A 75 -4.05 -6.58 1.71
CA GLU A 75 -2.95 -5.64 1.84
C GLU A 75 -3.44 -4.18 1.79
N ILE A 76 -2.97 -3.36 2.73
CA ILE A 76 -3.20 -1.91 2.71
C ILE A 76 -2.10 -1.30 1.85
N PRO A 77 -2.43 -0.66 0.73
CA PRO A 77 -1.41 -0.23 -0.21
C PRO A 77 -0.58 0.91 0.36
N PHE A 78 0.73 0.79 0.21
CA PHE A 78 1.68 1.87 0.46
C PHE A 78 1.92 2.67 -0.83
N PRO A 79 2.11 3.99 -0.76
CA PRO A 79 2.40 4.79 -1.93
C PRO A 79 3.78 4.41 -2.49
N HIS A 80 3.81 3.84 -3.70
CA HIS A 80 5.06 3.53 -4.41
C HIS A 80 5.30 4.55 -5.52
N MET A 81 6.50 5.13 -5.55
CA MET A 81 6.93 6.06 -6.60
C MET A 81 8.04 5.40 -7.43
N THR A 82 7.79 5.21 -8.74
CA THR A 82 8.82 4.77 -9.68
C THR A 82 9.50 5.99 -10.30
N VAL A 83 10.80 6.16 -10.04
CA VAL A 83 11.61 7.24 -10.64
C VAL A 83 12.35 6.68 -11.85
N TYR A 84 12.05 7.18 -13.04
CA TYR A 84 12.77 6.83 -14.26
C TYR A 84 13.85 7.87 -14.56
N PHE A 85 15.11 7.44 -14.65
CA PHE A 85 16.21 8.29 -15.11
C PHE A 85 16.27 8.26 -16.63
N GLY A 86 15.87 9.36 -17.28
CA GLY A 86 15.87 9.46 -18.74
C GLY A 86 17.27 9.34 -19.33
N GLU A 87 17.43 8.49 -20.34
CA GLU A 87 18.65 8.43 -21.16
C GLU A 87 18.71 9.63 -22.11
N LYS A 88 19.81 10.37 -22.07
CA LYS A 88 20.11 11.33 -23.16
C LYS A 88 20.46 10.54 -24.42
N ARG A 89 20.01 11.05 -25.58
CA ARG A 89 20.43 10.59 -26.92
C ARG A 89 21.96 10.69 -27.02
N GLY A 90 22.65 9.59 -26.77
CA GLY A 90 24.11 9.54 -26.57
C GLY A 90 24.61 8.52 -25.53
N GLY A 91 23.71 7.81 -24.82
CA GLY A 91 24.05 6.57 -24.10
C GLY A 91 24.68 6.73 -22.71
N THR A 92 24.86 7.97 -22.22
CA THR A 92 25.42 8.21 -20.88
C THR A 92 24.47 9.05 -20.06
N THR A 93 23.78 8.40 -19.12
CA THR A 93 23.03 9.07 -18.04
C THR A 93 24.00 9.36 -16.90
N PRO A 94 24.21 10.64 -16.51
CA PRO A 94 25.03 10.94 -15.34
C PRO A 94 24.38 10.34 -14.07
N PRO A 95 25.19 9.81 -13.13
CA PRO A 95 24.66 9.18 -11.92
C PRO A 95 23.85 10.19 -11.11
N ALA A 96 22.65 9.79 -10.71
CA ALA A 96 21.82 10.59 -9.82
C ALA A 96 22.34 10.45 -8.39
N ILE A 97 22.75 11.57 -7.79
CA ILE A 97 23.10 11.62 -6.38
C ILE A 97 21.81 11.82 -5.60
N VAL A 98 21.27 10.75 -5.03
CA VAL A 98 20.12 10.82 -4.13
C VAL A 98 20.63 11.25 -2.75
N ARG A 99 20.33 12.50 -2.37
CA ARG A 99 20.48 12.98 -0.99
C ARG A 99 19.18 12.65 -0.26
N LEU A 100 19.24 11.69 0.66
CA LEU A 100 18.14 11.41 1.57
C LEU A 100 18.30 12.32 2.78
N ASP A 101 17.55 13.43 2.81
CA ASP A 101 17.49 14.29 3.98
C ASP A 101 16.47 13.70 4.96
N ALA A 102 16.97 13.17 6.07
CA ALA A 102 16.16 12.53 7.12
C ALA A 102 15.31 13.53 7.94
N ASN A 103 15.01 14.71 7.40
CA ASN A 103 14.30 15.80 8.10
C ASN A 103 13.04 16.29 7.38
N ASP A 104 12.55 15.55 6.39
CA ASP A 104 11.13 15.61 6.03
C ASP A 104 10.30 14.92 7.13
N PRO A 105 9.14 15.48 7.50
CA PRO A 105 8.34 14.96 8.60
C PRO A 105 7.95 13.51 8.31
N GLU A 106 8.21 12.63 9.29
CA GLU A 106 7.97 11.20 9.20
C GLU A 106 6.60 10.89 8.56
N PRO A 107 6.51 9.96 7.58
CA PRO A 107 5.24 9.34 7.25
C PRO A 107 4.79 8.55 8.49
N GLY A 108 3.98 9.21 9.33
CA GLY A 108 3.74 8.77 10.69
C GLY A 108 3.08 7.40 10.80
N LEU A 109 3.75 6.46 11.48
CA LEU A 109 3.17 5.83 12.65
C LEU A 109 4.25 5.33 13.62
N LEU A 110 4.05 5.66 14.89
CA LEU A 110 4.84 5.30 16.05
C LEU A 110 5.12 3.79 16.17
N LYS A 111 6.42 3.47 16.28
CA LYS A 111 7.08 2.58 17.25
C LYS A 111 6.24 1.44 17.88
N ALA A 112 6.53 0.21 17.47
CA ALA A 112 6.40 -0.96 18.33
C ALA A 112 7.68 -1.80 18.20
N ALA A 113 8.27 -2.12 19.35
CA ALA A 113 9.48 -2.92 19.50
C ALA A 113 9.24 -4.39 19.16
N GLY A 114 10.29 -5.09 18.72
CA GLY A 114 10.36 -6.56 18.83
C GLY A 114 10.94 -7.30 17.62
N GLN A 115 12.27 -7.41 17.61
CA GLN A 115 13.08 -8.58 17.21
C GLN A 115 12.89 -9.20 15.80
N GLU A 116 13.89 -8.91 14.95
CA GLU A 116 14.77 -9.89 14.30
C GLU A 116 14.20 -11.29 14.03
N ASN A 117 14.11 -11.68 12.75
CA ASN A 117 14.54 -13.01 12.29
C ASN A 117 15.03 -12.96 10.84
N GLU A 118 16.18 -13.62 10.67
CA GLU A 118 17.01 -13.82 9.48
C GLU A 118 16.34 -14.63 8.35
N GLU A 119 16.66 -14.20 7.12
CA GLU A 119 17.17 -15.02 6.01
C GLU A 119 16.29 -16.11 5.35
N ALA A 120 15.82 -15.83 4.11
CA ALA A 120 15.80 -16.80 3.01
C ALA A 120 15.77 -16.10 1.63
N GLU A 121 16.65 -16.56 0.74
CA GLU A 121 17.14 -16.09 -0.57
C GLU A 121 16.17 -15.51 -1.64
N PRO A 122 16.69 -14.72 -2.60
CA PRO A 122 15.89 -13.98 -3.59
C PRO A 122 15.47 -14.82 -4.81
N ALA A 123 14.17 -14.86 -5.09
CA ALA A 123 13.63 -15.41 -6.32
C ALA A 123 13.85 -14.45 -7.52
N THR A 124 14.94 -14.70 -8.24
CA THR A 124 15.15 -14.55 -9.70
C THR A 124 14.26 -13.54 -10.46
N ALA A 125 14.89 -12.47 -10.95
CA ALA A 125 14.35 -11.57 -11.97
C ALA A 125 14.20 -12.28 -13.34
N PRO A 126 13.19 -11.95 -14.18
CA PRO A 126 13.07 -12.54 -15.50
C PRO A 126 14.02 -11.88 -16.51
N ALA A 127 14.61 -12.71 -17.36
CA ALA A 127 15.60 -12.38 -18.37
C ALA A 127 15.06 -11.45 -19.48
N VAL A 128 15.83 -10.40 -19.80
CA VAL A 128 15.64 -9.55 -20.99
C VAL A 128 16.26 -10.24 -22.21
N VAL A 129 15.43 -10.56 -23.20
CA VAL A 129 15.85 -11.06 -24.52
C VAL A 129 16.36 -9.91 -25.38
N ARG A 130 17.62 -9.96 -25.82
CA ARG A 130 18.18 -9.06 -26.85
C ARG A 130 18.00 -9.69 -28.24
N GLY A 131 17.35 -8.97 -29.16
CA GLY A 131 17.24 -9.35 -30.58
C GLY A 131 18.57 -9.18 -31.34
N PRO A 132 18.72 -9.77 -32.54
CA PRO A 132 20.02 -9.97 -33.17
C PRO A 132 20.53 -8.72 -33.91
N ASP A 133 21.83 -8.47 -33.76
CA ASP A 133 22.60 -7.41 -34.42
C ASP A 133 22.74 -7.66 -35.93
N VAL A 134 22.38 -6.67 -36.76
CA VAL A 134 22.63 -6.67 -38.22
C VAL A 134 23.77 -5.70 -38.55
N HIS A 135 24.97 -6.23 -38.80
CA HIS A 135 26.10 -5.46 -39.35
C HIS A 135 26.23 -5.73 -40.86
N GLY A 136 25.86 -4.74 -41.68
CA GLY A 136 26.21 -4.71 -43.10
C GLY A 136 27.55 -3.98 -43.29
N SER A 137 28.63 -4.72 -43.55
CA SER A 137 29.91 -4.16 -44.00
C SER A 137 29.95 -4.11 -45.53
N GLY A 138 29.90 -2.89 -46.07
CA GLY A 138 30.14 -2.61 -47.48
C GLY A 138 31.62 -2.72 -47.83
N SER A 139 31.87 -3.34 -48.98
CA SER A 139 33.16 -3.69 -49.57
C SER A 139 34.00 -2.50 -50.05
N SER A 140 35.33 -2.60 -49.95
CA SER A 140 36.24 -2.08 -50.98
C SER A 140 37.65 -2.68 -50.81
N ASP A 141 37.99 -3.66 -51.64
CA ASP A 141 39.35 -4.10 -51.94
C ASP A 141 39.88 -3.34 -53.17
N PRO A 142 41.16 -2.93 -53.22
CA PRO A 142 41.81 -2.53 -54.47
C PRO A 142 42.83 -3.60 -54.93
N LYS A 143 42.95 -3.76 -56.25
CA LYS A 143 44.08 -4.42 -56.92
C LYS A 143 44.63 -3.52 -58.01
#